data_AF-A0AAU7NQK9-F1
#
_entry.id   AF-A0AAU7NQK9-F1
#
_cell.length_a   1.000
_cell.length_b   1.000
_cell.length_c   1.000
_cell.angle_alpha   90.00
_cell.angle_beta   90.00
_cell.angle_gamma   90.00
#
_symmetry.space_group_name_H-M   'P 1'
#
loop_
_entity.id
_entity.type
_entity.pdbx_description
1 polymer ?
#
loop_
_entity_poly.entity_id
_entity_poly.type
_entity_poly.pdbx_seq_one_letter_code
_entity_poly.pdbx_strand_id
1 'polypeptide(L)'
;MEELSKLKWRCRRGTLELDILFRRYLDQCYCQADASERHVFLQLLELEDGELMRYMMGYAEPDDGALVAVVAKMRRLSEDGG
;
A
#
# COMPACT_ATOMS: atom_id res chain seq x y z
N MET A 1 18.95 5.70 -5.16
CA MET A 1 17.85 6.25 -5.98
C MET A 1 17.06 5.20 -6.77
N GLU A 2 17.40 3.90 -6.71
CA GLU A 2 16.71 2.88 -7.51
C GLU A 2 15.45 2.25 -6.87
N GLU A 3 15.37 2.19 -5.54
CA GLU A 3 14.21 1.57 -4.84
C GLU A 3 12.89 2.27 -5.14
N LEU A 4 12.85 3.61 -5.08
CA LEU A 4 11.65 4.39 -5.40
C LEU A 4 11.17 4.21 -6.84
N SER A 5 12.08 4.07 -7.79
CA SER A 5 11.73 3.86 -9.20
C SER A 5 11.17 2.45 -9.43
N LYS A 6 11.76 1.43 -8.80
CA LYS A 6 11.26 0.04 -8.82
C LYS A 6 9.90 -0.07 -8.12
N LEU A 7 9.72 0.65 -7.01
CA LEU A 7 8.46 0.79 -6.27
C LEU A 7 7.37 1.42 -7.13
N LYS A 8 7.64 2.59 -7.74
CA LYS A 8 6.69 3.25 -8.65
C LYS A 8 6.27 2.35 -9.81
N TRP A 9 7.18 1.51 -10.31
CA TRP A 9 6.85 0.55 -11.37
C TRP A 9 5.98 -0.61 -10.85
N ARG A 10 6.23 -1.10 -9.64
CA ARG A 10 5.40 -2.11 -8.95
C ARG A 10 4.00 -1.61 -8.56
N CYS A 11 3.84 -0.31 -8.34
CA CYS A 11 2.53 0.31 -8.10
C CYS A 11 1.66 0.35 -9.35
N ARG A 12 2.25 0.18 -10.55
CA ARG A 12 1.58 0.29 -11.84
C ARG A 12 0.73 -0.95 -12.09
N ARG A 13 -0.44 -0.98 -11.45
CA ARG A 13 -1.38 -2.10 -11.41
C ARG A 13 -2.51 -1.91 -12.42
N GLY A 14 -3.25 -2.99 -12.69
CA GLY A 14 -4.37 -2.97 -13.65
C GLY A 14 -5.53 -2.06 -13.24
N THR A 15 -5.61 -1.71 -11.95
CA THR A 15 -6.66 -0.87 -11.37
C THR A 15 -6.11 0.52 -11.02
N LEU A 16 -6.71 1.56 -11.59
CA LEU A 16 -6.34 2.96 -11.34
C LEU A 16 -6.45 3.33 -9.85
N GLU A 17 -7.47 2.83 -9.17
CA GLU A 17 -7.72 3.08 -7.74
C GLU A 17 -6.53 2.65 -6.88
N LEU A 18 -6.02 1.43 -7.11
CA LEU A 18 -4.84 0.92 -6.42
C LEU A 18 -3.61 1.76 -6.77
N ASP A 19 -3.37 2.08 -8.04
CA ASP A 19 -2.23 2.91 -8.45
C ASP A 19 -2.22 4.25 -7.70
N ILE A 20 -3.36 4.95 -7.63
CA ILE A 20 -3.51 6.22 -6.91
C ILE A 20 -3.26 6.03 -5.41
N LEU A 21 -3.85 5.02 -4.78
CA LEU A 21 -3.68 4.72 -3.37
C LEU A 21 -2.22 4.45 -3.01
N PHE A 22 -1.57 3.56 -3.76
CA PHE A 22 -0.17 3.23 -3.58
C PHE A 22 0.73 4.46 -3.81
N ARG A 23 0.45 5.27 -4.82
CA ARG A 23 1.18 6.50 -5.12
C ARG A 23 1.05 7.52 -3.98
N ARG A 24 -0.17 7.73 -3.45
CA ARG A 24 -0.43 8.63 -2.33
C ARG A 24 0.22 8.15 -1.04
N TYR A 25 0.13 6.85 -0.75
CA TYR A 25 0.82 6.27 0.41
C TYR A 25 2.34 6.40 0.28
N LEU A 26 2.91 6.14 -0.91
CA LEU A 26 4.33 6.31 -1.18
C LEU A 26 4.79 7.76 -1.00
N ASP A 27 4.00 8.74 -1.41
CA ASP A 27 4.39 10.15 -1.30
C ASP A 27 4.23 10.68 0.14
N GLN A 28 3.11 10.37 0.80
CA GLN A 28 2.76 10.95 2.10
C GLN A 28 3.23 10.11 3.29
N CYS A 29 3.05 8.79 3.24
CA CYS A 29 3.37 7.88 4.35
C CYS A 29 4.79 7.33 4.24
N TYR A 30 5.26 6.88 3.08
CA TYR A 30 6.57 6.20 2.97
C TYR A 30 7.76 7.09 3.36
N CYS A 31 7.69 8.41 3.11
CA CYS A 31 8.68 9.36 3.60
C CYS A 31 8.74 9.44 5.13
N GLN A 32 7.58 9.35 5.79
CA GLN A 32 7.44 9.42 7.25
C GLN A 32 7.51 8.04 7.94
N ALA A 33 7.37 6.96 7.17
CA ALA A 33 7.35 5.59 7.64
C ALA A 33 8.74 5.15 8.08
N ASP A 34 8.79 4.46 9.22
CA ASP A 34 9.98 3.77 9.73
C ASP A 34 10.36 2.56 8.87
N ALA A 35 11.59 2.06 9.06
CA ALA A 35 12.12 0.92 8.29
C ALA A 35 11.18 -0.31 8.32
N SER A 36 10.55 -0.60 9.46
CA SER A 36 9.57 -1.68 9.58
C SER A 36 8.34 -1.46 8.72
N GLU A 37 7.78 -0.24 8.73
CA GLU A 37 6.57 0.10 7.97
C GLU A 37 6.87 0.13 6.45
N ARG A 38 8.07 0.56 6.06
CA ARG A 38 8.56 0.44 4.68
C ARG A 38 8.71 -1.02 4.23
N HIS A 39 9.20 -1.89 5.11
CA HIS A 39 9.33 -3.32 4.82
C HIS A 39 7.96 -3.99 4.62
N VAL A 40 7.01 -3.66 5.49
CA VAL A 40 5.61 -4.10 5.38
C VAL A 40 4.97 -3.63 4.08
N PHE A 41 5.20 -2.38 3.68
CA PHE A 41 4.71 -1.86 2.41
C PHE A 41 5.34 -2.57 1.20
N LEU A 42 6.62 -2.92 1.27
CA LEU A 42 7.28 -3.72 0.24
C LEU A 42 6.65 -5.11 0.12
N GLN A 43 6.35 -5.77 1.25
CA GLN A 43 5.65 -7.05 1.27
C GLN A 43 4.27 -6.95 0.61
N LEU A 44 3.48 -5.92 0.92
CA LEU A 44 2.19 -5.65 0.27
C LEU A 44 2.34 -5.49 -1.25
N LEU A 45 3.41 -4.86 -1.72
CA LEU A 45 3.66 -4.70 -3.16
C LEU A 45 4.05 -5.98 -3.87
N GLU A 46 4.53 -7.00 -3.15
CA GLU A 46 4.78 -8.34 -3.69
C GLU A 46 3.50 -9.17 -3.82
N LEU A 47 2.41 -8.77 -3.16
CA LEU A 47 1.10 -9.44 -3.25
C LEU A 47 0.37 -9.12 -4.56
N GLU A 48 -0.56 -9.99 -4.93
CA GLU A 48 -1.39 -9.84 -6.12
C GLU A 48 -2.47 -8.76 -5.93
N ASP A 49 -2.91 -8.14 -7.03
CA ASP A 49 -3.91 -7.07 -7.02
C ASP A 49 -5.21 -7.49 -6.34
N GLY A 50 -5.63 -8.74 -6.60
CA GLY A 50 -6.84 -9.31 -6.02
C GLY A 50 -6.76 -9.46 -4.51
N GLU A 51 -5.57 -9.72 -3.96
CA GLU A 51 -5.39 -9.84 -2.51
C GLU A 51 -5.36 -8.46 -1.84
N LEU A 52 -4.68 -7.50 -2.45
CA LEU A 52 -4.70 -6.11 -2.00
C LEU A 52 -6.11 -5.50 -2.00
N MET A 53 -6.89 -5.77 -3.05
CA MET A 53 -8.31 -5.38 -3.07
C MET A 53 -9.10 -6.07 -1.95
N ARG A 54 -8.81 -7.33 -1.64
CA ARG A 54 -9.47 -8.01 -0.50
C ARG A 54 -9.11 -7.34 0.83
N TYR A 55 -7.86 -6.98 1.06
CA TYR A 55 -7.46 -6.24 2.27
C TYR A 55 -8.10 -4.83 2.33
N MET A 56 -8.12 -4.11 1.21
CA MET A 56 -8.76 -2.79 1.09
C MET A 56 -10.27 -2.84 1.35
N MET A 57 -10.94 -3.89 0.89
CA MET A 57 -12.37 -4.12 1.12
C MET A 57 -12.66 -4.71 2.51
N GLY A 58 -11.66 -5.20 3.23
CA GLY A 58 -11.83 -5.93 4.49
C GLY A 58 -12.36 -7.36 4.32
N TYR A 59 -12.23 -7.94 3.12
CA TYR A 59 -12.51 -9.37 2.87
C TYR A 59 -11.39 -10.29 3.38
N ALA A 60 -10.20 -9.73 3.61
CA ALA A 60 -9.06 -10.42 4.19
C ALA A 60 -8.39 -9.49 5.21
N GLU A 61 -7.74 -10.09 6.20
CA GLU A 61 -6.91 -9.40 7.18
C GLU A 61 -5.54 -10.08 7.23
N PRO A 62 -4.45 -9.30 7.19
CA PRO A 62 -3.11 -9.86 7.31
C PRO A 62 -2.85 -10.29 8.75
N ASP A 63 -2.08 -11.38 8.91
CA ASP A 63 -1.75 -11.93 10.24
C ASP A 63 -0.79 -11.01 11.02
N ASP A 64 0.04 -10.26 10.29
CA ASP A 64 0.96 -9.28 10.84
C ASP A 64 0.24 -7.98 11.26
N GLY A 65 0.28 -7.66 12.55
CA GLY A 65 -0.28 -6.40 13.07
C GLY A 65 0.32 -5.14 12.43
N ALA A 66 1.57 -5.22 11.95
CA ALA A 66 2.19 -4.13 11.19
C ALA A 66 1.56 -3.96 9.80
N LEU A 67 1.25 -5.06 9.09
CA LEU A 67 0.48 -5.01 7.84
C LEU A 67 -0.92 -4.45 8.09
N VAL A 68 -1.59 -4.88 9.17
CA VAL A 68 -2.93 -4.36 9.54
C VAL A 68 -2.89 -2.84 9.67
N ALA A 69 -1.87 -2.30 10.35
CA ALA A 69 -1.71 -0.86 10.51
C ALA A 69 -1.53 -0.12 9.17
N VAL A 70 -0.72 -0.66 8.25
CA VAL A 70 -0.50 -0.07 6.92
C VAL A 70 -1.75 -0.14 6.05
N VAL A 71 -2.41 -1.30 6.00
CA VAL A 71 -3.67 -1.48 5.26
C VAL A 71 -4.74 -0.52 5.79
N ALA A 72 -4.88 -0.38 7.11
CA ALA A 72 -5.81 0.56 7.72
C ALA A 72 -5.49 2.01 7.36
N LYS A 73 -4.20 2.41 7.35
CA LYS A 73 -3.77 3.74 6.86
C LYS A 73 -4.15 3.96 5.40
N MET A 74 -3.91 2.98 4.54
CA MET A 74 -4.29 3.06 3.12
C MET A 74 -5.79 3.20 2.92
N ARG A 75 -6.61 2.42 3.64
CA ARG A 75 -8.08 2.52 3.57
C ARG A 75 -8.55 3.93 3.92
N ARG A 76 -8.00 4.53 4.99
CA ARG A 76 -8.30 5.92 5.37
C ARG A 76 -7.90 6.93 4.30
N LEU A 77 -6.78 6.73 3.61
CA LEU A 77 -6.36 7.58 2.49
C LEU A 77 -7.30 7.49 1.28
N SER A 78 -8.01 6.37 1.11
CA SER A 78 -9.03 6.21 0.06
C SER A 78 -10.30 7.01 0.37
N GLU A 79 -10.65 7.14 1.65
CA GLU A 79 -11.88 7.82 2.09
C GLU A 79 -11.73 9.37 2.08
N ASP A 80 -10.50 9.88 2.02
CA ASP A 80 -10.18 11.32 1.95
C ASP A 80 -10.26 11.91 0.52
N GLY A 81 -10.70 11.13 -0.45
CA GLY A 81 -10.92 11.55 -1.84
C GLY A 81 -12.32 12.12 -2.06
N GLY A 82 -12.60 13.30 -1.49
CA GLY A 82 -13.77 14.13 -1.83
C GLY A 82 -13.54 14.98 -3.08
#